data_AF-A0A9P4PWC5-F1
#
_entry.id   AF-A0A9P4PWC5-F1
#
_cell.length_a   1.000
_cell.length_b   1.000
_cell.length_c   1.000
_cell.angle_alpha   90.00
_cell.angle_beta   90.00
_cell.angle_gamma   90.00
#
_symmetry.space_group_name_H-M   'P 1'
#
loop_
_entity.id
_entity.type
_entity.pdbx_description
1 polymer ?
#
loop_
_entity_poly.entity_id
_entity_poly.type
_entity_poly.pdbx_seq_one_letter_code
_entity_poly.pdbx_strand_id
1 'polypeptide(L)'
;MLLGIYDQVDEELLAIACRQLDVIASIAVGAYHVDCALPKQGNIRLGYTPTCLTNAIAAISAMLILKVQEEPAELVAKQWPQIP
;
A
#
# COMPACT_ATOMS: atom_id res chain seq x y z
N MET A 1 5.43 -13.04 -11.49
CA MET A 1 5.03 -11.67 -11.86
C MET A 1 5.13 -10.77 -10.64
N LEU A 2 5.67 -9.56 -10.80
CA LEU A 2 5.75 -8.54 -9.75
C LEU A 2 4.64 -7.51 -9.99
N LEU A 3 3.92 -7.12 -8.94
CA LEU A 3 2.84 -6.14 -9.00
C LEU A 3 3.14 -4.95 -8.10
N GLY A 4 2.93 -3.75 -8.62
CA GLY A 4 2.83 -2.51 -7.86
C GLY A 4 1.44 -2.30 -7.28
N ILE A 5 1.32 -1.27 -6.43
CA ILE A 5 0.08 -0.95 -5.71
C ILE A 5 -1.09 -0.47 -6.59
N TYR A 6 -0.80 -0.11 -7.84
CA TYR A 6 -1.77 0.39 -8.81
C TYR A 6 -2.10 -0.63 -9.90
N ASP A 7 -1.43 -1.78 -9.91
CA ASP A 7 -1.68 -2.82 -10.89
C ASP A 7 -2.95 -3.57 -10.53
N GLN A 8 -3.88 -3.67 -11.47
CA GLN A 8 -5.11 -4.43 -11.31
C GLN A 8 -4.93 -5.81 -11.95
N VAL A 9 -5.27 -6.87 -11.20
CA VAL A 9 -5.22 -8.24 -11.69
C VAL A 9 -6.62 -8.80 -11.81
N ASP A 10 -7.04 -8.98 -13.05
CA ASP A 10 -8.32 -9.57 -13.45
C ASP A 10 -8.13 -10.84 -14.28
N GLU A 11 -9.25 -11.44 -14.69
CA GLU A 11 -9.28 -12.69 -15.43
C GLU A 11 -8.62 -12.56 -16.81
N GLU A 12 -8.79 -11.41 -17.47
CA GLU A 12 -8.19 -11.13 -18.78
C GLU A 12 -6.67 -11.08 -18.68
N LEU A 13 -6.12 -10.36 -17.70
CA LEU A 13 -4.68 -10.30 -17.47
C LEU A 13 -4.11 -11.69 -17.16
N LEU A 14 -4.79 -12.47 -16.30
CA LEU A 14 -4.37 -13.82 -15.95
C LEU A 14 -4.44 -14.79 -17.14
N ALA A 15 -5.43 -14.63 -18.03
CA ALA A 15 -5.52 -15.41 -19.25
C ALA A 15 -4.36 -15.12 -20.22
N ILE A 16 -3.93 -13.85 -20.31
CA ILE A 16 -2.82 -13.42 -21.17
C ILE A 16 -1.44 -13.79 -20.58
N ALA A 17 -1.30 -13.75 -19.25
CA ALA A 17 -0.02 -13.94 -18.55
C ALA A 17 0.60 -15.36 -18.68
N CYS A 18 0.01 -16.21 -19.52
CA CYS A 18 0.44 -17.55 -19.94
C CYS A 18 0.33 -18.62 -18.85
N ARG A 19 0.08 -19.86 -19.30
CA ARG A 19 -0.04 -21.10 -18.49
C ARG A 19 1.21 -21.47 -17.67
N GLN A 20 2.27 -20.65 -17.72
CA GLN A 20 3.55 -20.84 -17.02
C GLN A 20 3.70 -19.94 -15.79
N LEU A 21 2.70 -19.11 -15.47
CA LEU A 21 2.78 -18.20 -14.33
C LEU A 21 2.56 -18.97 -13.01
N ASP A 22 3.65 -19.29 -12.31
CA ASP A 22 3.57 -20.05 -11.04
C ASP A 22 3.38 -19.16 -9.80
N VAL A 23 3.84 -17.90 -9.86
CA VAL A 23 3.92 -17.01 -8.69
C VAL A 23 3.64 -15.56 -9.04
N ILE A 24 2.84 -14.91 -8.20
CA ILE A 24 2.59 -13.47 -8.16
C ILE A 24 3.12 -12.92 -6.83
N ALA A 25 3.92 -11.87 -6.89
CA ALA A 25 4.40 -11.14 -5.72
C ALA A 25 3.93 -9.68 -5.80
N SER A 26 3.15 -9.24 -4.82
CA SER A 26 2.65 -7.86 -4.72
C SER A 26 3.49 -7.06 -3.72
N ILE A 27 3.92 -5.87 -4.15
CA ILE A 27 4.56 -4.88 -3.27
C ILE A 27 3.46 -4.06 -2.58
N ALA A 28 2.60 -4.74 -1.82
CA ALA A 28 1.50 -4.14 -1.09
C ALA A 28 1.20 -4.95 0.18
N VAL A 29 0.71 -4.27 1.21
CA VAL A 29 0.21 -4.94 2.44
C VAL A 29 -1.14 -5.60 2.19
N GLY A 30 -2.00 -4.96 1.39
CA GLY A 30 -3.33 -5.47 1.04
C GLY A 30 -3.36 -6.06 -0.36
N ALA A 31 -4.24 -7.05 -0.55
CA ALA A 31 -4.43 -7.74 -1.83
C ALA A 31 -5.74 -7.33 -2.54
N TYR A 32 -6.31 -6.16 -2.23
CA TYR A 32 -7.60 -5.69 -2.79
C TYR A 32 -7.60 -5.46 -4.31
N HIS A 33 -6.42 -5.32 -4.91
CA HIS A 33 -6.22 -5.13 -6.35
C HIS A 33 -6.07 -6.47 -7.11
N VAL A 34 -6.14 -7.60 -6.40
CA VAL A 34 -6.07 -8.96 -6.96
C VAL A 34 -7.30 -9.73 -6.51
N ASP A 35 -8.11 -10.21 -7.45
CA ASP A 35 -9.14 -11.20 -7.11
C ASP A 35 -8.44 -12.50 -6.68
N CYS A 36 -8.39 -12.75 -5.38
CA CYS A 36 -7.69 -13.88 -4.79
C CYS A 36 -8.26 -15.24 -5.20
N ALA A 37 -9.45 -15.30 -5.81
CA ALA A 37 -10.02 -16.54 -6.34
C ALA A 37 -9.33 -16.98 -7.65
N LEU A 38 -8.97 -16.03 -8.52
CA LEU A 38 -8.43 -16.33 -9.84
C LEU A 38 -7.05 -17.03 -9.80
N PRO A 39 -6.04 -16.51 -9.05
CA PRO A 39 -4.76 -17.20 -8.90
C PRO A 39 -4.91 -18.59 -8.27
N LYS A 40 -5.84 -18.75 -7.31
CA LYS A 40 -6.09 -20.04 -6.66
C LYS A 40 -6.61 -21.08 -7.66
N GLN A 41 -7.52 -20.71 -8.55
CA GLN A 41 -8.03 -21.60 -9.60
C GLN A 41 -6.92 -21.99 -10.60
N GLY A 42 -6.02 -21.06 -10.92
CA GLY A 42 -4.87 -21.29 -11.80
C GLY A 42 -3.67 -21.99 -11.14
N ASN A 43 -3.78 -22.42 -9.88
CA ASN A 43 -2.67 -22.96 -9.08
C ASN A 43 -1.45 -22.01 -8.98
N ILE A 44 -1.70 -20.71 -8.97
CA ILE A 44 -0.72 -19.63 -8.90
C ILE A 44 -0.59 -19.18 -7.44
N ARG A 45 0.64 -19.13 -6.94
CA ARG A 45 0.91 -18.67 -5.57
C ARG A 45 0.89 -17.15 -5.51
N LEU A 46 0.10 -16.59 -4.59
CA LEU A 46 0.04 -15.15 -4.33
C LEU A 46 0.79 -14.81 -3.04
N GLY A 47 1.84 -14.02 -3.16
CA GLY A 47 2.57 -13.41 -2.06
C GLY A 47 2.33 -11.91 -1.99
N TYR A 48 2.32 -11.37 -0.78
CA TYR A 48 2.21 -9.93 -0.50
C TYR A 48 3.08 -9.61 0.72
N THR A 49 3.16 -8.34 1.12
CA THR A 49 4.08 -7.89 2.17
C THR A 49 3.34 -7.50 3.47
N PRO A 50 2.76 -8.47 4.20
CA PRO A 50 2.16 -8.16 5.48
C PRO A 50 3.24 -7.68 6.46
N THR A 51 2.83 -6.90 7.46
CA THR A 51 3.59 -6.47 8.65
C THR A 51 4.84 -5.59 8.44
N CYS A 52 5.46 -5.54 7.27
CA CYS A 52 6.71 -4.79 7.05
C CYS A 52 6.54 -3.26 7.16
N LEU A 53 5.32 -2.76 6.99
CA LEU A 53 4.98 -1.33 7.05
C LEU A 53 4.34 -0.90 8.38
N THR A 54 4.10 -1.83 9.32
CA THR A 54 3.35 -1.55 10.56
C THR A 54 3.92 -0.38 11.35
N ASN A 55 5.23 -0.35 11.58
CA ASN A 55 5.86 0.72 12.36
C ASN A 55 5.84 2.07 11.62
N ALA A 56 6.11 2.06 10.31
CA ALA A 56 6.11 3.27 9.49
C ALA A 56 4.70 3.89 9.41
N ILE A 57 3.69 3.05 9.20
CA ILE A 57 2.28 3.48 9.20
C ILE A 57 1.88 3.99 10.58
N ALA A 58 2.23 3.31 11.67
CA ALA A 58 1.93 3.78 13.02
C ALA A 58 2.52 5.17 13.31
N ALA A 59 3.78 5.41 12.92
CA ALA A 59 4.43 6.69 13.10
C ALA A 59 3.73 7.81 12.30
N ILE A 60 3.42 7.56 11.03
CA ILE A 60 2.73 8.53 10.16
C ILE A 60 1.30 8.78 10.66
N SER A 61 0.57 7.75 11.05
CA SER A 61 -0.78 7.89 11.61
C SER A 61 -0.78 8.75 12.88
N ALA A 62 0.14 8.50 13.80
CA ALA A 62 0.29 9.32 15.00
C ALA A 62 0.63 10.77 14.66
N MET A 63 1.57 11.00 13.73
CA MET A 63 1.93 12.34 13.28
C MET A 63 0.73 13.08 12.66
N LEU A 64 -0.05 12.41 11.80
CA LEU A 64 -1.24 12.98 11.17
C LEU A 64 -2.30 13.36 12.20
N ILE A 65 -2.54 12.50 13.21
CA ILE A 65 -3.48 12.80 14.30
C ILE A 65 -3.04 14.07 15.02
N LEU A 66 -1.79 14.17 15.44
CA LEU A 66 -1.27 15.36 16.12
C LEU A 66 -1.41 16.61 15.26
N LYS A 67 -1.09 16.52 13.96
CA LYS A 67 -1.16 17.64 13.02
C LYS A 67 -2.58 18.11 12.71
N VAL A 68 -3.59 17.27 12.88
CA VAL A 68 -5.00 17.66 12.75
C VAL A 68 -5.50 18.31 14.03
N GLN A 69 -4.99 17.91 15.20
CA GLN A 69 -5.35 18.51 16.49
C GLN A 69 -4.74 19.90 16.67
N GLU A 70 -3.50 20.12 16.20
CA GLU A 70 -2.89 21.44 16.11
C GLU A 70 -3.41 22.13 14.84
N GLU A 71 -4.13 23.26 14.91
CA GLU A 71 -4.53 24.01 13.71
C GLU A 71 -3.32 24.28 12.80
N PRO A 72 -3.16 23.54 11.68
CA PRO A 72 -1.86 23.43 11.04
C PRO A 72 -1.55 24.65 10.16
N ALA A 73 -2.57 25.42 9.78
CA ALA A 73 -2.42 26.62 8.95
C ALA A 73 -1.90 27.82 9.74
N GLU A 74 -2.34 28.01 10.99
CA GLU A 74 -1.93 29.18 11.78
C GLU A 74 -0.54 29.04 12.40
N LEU A 75 -0.18 27.84 12.89
CA LEU A 75 1.12 27.62 13.56
C LEU A 75 2.31 27.54 12.57
N VAL A 76 2.08 27.08 11.35
CA VAL A 76 3.13 27.06 10.30
C VAL A 76 3.37 28.46 9.72
N ALA A 77 2.36 29.33 9.74
CA ALA A 77 2.45 30.71 9.28
C ALA A 77 2.97 31.69 10.36
N LYS A 78 2.81 31.37 11.65
CA LYS A 78 3.32 32.20 12.76
C LYS A 78 4.85 32.06 12.85
N GLN A 79 5.55 33.09 12.36
CA GLN A 79 7.00 33.25 12.58
C GLN A 79 7.31 33.22 14.08
N TRP A 80 8.35 32.49 14.46
CA TRP A 80 8.84 32.43 15.83
C TRP A 80 9.16 33.85 16.32
N PRO A 81 8.55 34.34 17.42
CA PRO A 81 8.94 35.64 17.96
C PRO A 81 10.40 35.56 18.41
N GLN A 82 11.25 36.41 17.85
CA GLN A 82 12.62 36.59 18.31
C GLN A 82 12.54 37.19 19.72
N ILE A 83 12.86 36.38 20.73
CA ILE A 83 12.96 36.84 22.11
C ILE A 83 14.35 37.50 22.25
N PRO A 84 14.45 38.74 22.76
CA PRO A 84 15.74 39.40 22.98
C PRO A 84 16.60 38.69 24.04
#